data_AF-A0AAU0LWX2-F1
#
_entry.id   AF-A0AAU0LWX2-F1
#
_cell.length_a   1.000
_cell.length_b   1.000
_cell.length_c   1.000
_cell.angle_alpha   90.00
_cell.angle_beta   90.00
_cell.angle_gamma   90.00
#
_symmetry.space_group_name_H-M   'P 1'
#
loop_
_entity.id
_entity.type
_entity.pdbx_description
1 polymer ?
#
loop_
_entity_poly.entity_id
_entity_poly.type
_entity_poly.pdbx_seq_one_letter_code
_entity_poly.pdbx_strand_id
1 'polypeptide(L)'
;MTIKGKDDILGLISFERIPKEMRIHVRLLTASIENVGAAKIYDRIIGNLLTYVAKLAVRDFGEWACISLRPKTQIAQHYIDKYKMNITGMTLSLEIPEIFELIEFYDHDN
;
A
#
# COMPACT_ATOMS: atom_id res chain seq x y z
N MET A 1 1.23 7.09 9.80
CA MET A 1 2.66 7.27 9.45
C MET A 1 3.07 8.66 9.89
N THR A 2 4.17 8.74 10.63
CA THR A 2 4.80 9.99 11.08
C THR A 2 6.27 9.96 10.69
N ILE A 3 6.93 11.12 10.71
CA ILE A 3 8.40 11.18 10.65
C ILE A 3 8.93 10.96 12.07
N LYS A 4 10.06 10.25 12.21
CA LYS A 4 10.70 10.05 13.51
C LYS A 4 10.97 11.41 14.19
N GLY A 5 10.48 11.56 15.42
CA GLY A 5 10.62 12.81 16.18
C GLY A 5 9.63 13.91 15.81
N LYS A 6 8.61 13.62 14.99
CA LYS A 6 7.49 14.51 14.70
C LYS A 6 6.16 13.83 15.01
N ASP A 7 5.18 14.63 15.42
CA ASP A 7 3.83 14.15 15.76
C ASP A 7 2.82 14.30 14.61
N ASP A 8 3.20 14.99 13.53
CA ASP A 8 2.33 15.20 12.37
C ASP A 8 2.02 13.88 11.65
N ILE A 9 0.73 13.58 11.53
CA ILE A 9 0.25 12.40 10.80
C ILE A 9 0.29 12.69 9.30
N LEU A 10 1.25 12.06 8.61
CA LEU A 10 1.41 12.21 7.16
C LEU A 10 0.48 11.30 6.36
N GLY A 11 -0.01 10.22 6.94
CA GLY A 11 -0.90 9.30 6.25
C GLY A 11 -1.40 8.17 7.12
N LEU A 12 -2.50 7.55 6.70
CA LEU A 12 -3.19 6.49 7.41
C LEU A 12 -3.50 5.32 6.48
N ILE A 13 -3.40 4.11 7.03
CA ILE A 13 -3.83 2.89 6.38
C ILE A 13 -4.70 2.09 7.36
N SER A 14 -5.82 1.57 6.87
CA SER A 14 -6.68 0.62 7.58
C SER A 14 -6.88 -0.60 6.70
N PHE A 15 -6.86 -1.79 7.29
CA PHE A 15 -6.94 -3.04 6.57
C PHE A 15 -7.54 -4.15 7.44
N GLU A 16 -8.02 -5.18 6.76
CA GLU A 16 -8.59 -6.40 7.33
C GLU A 16 -7.80 -7.61 6.85
N ARG A 17 -7.55 -8.57 7.73
CA ARG A 17 -6.98 -9.87 7.35
C ARG A 17 -8.11 -10.83 7.01
N ILE A 18 -8.00 -11.52 5.90
CA ILE A 18 -8.96 -12.52 5.42
C ILE A 18 -8.19 -13.83 5.22
N PRO A 19 -7.91 -14.60 6.30
CA PRO A 19 -6.98 -15.73 6.22
C PRO A 19 -7.42 -16.84 5.27
N LYS A 20 -8.74 -17.06 5.12
CA LYS A 20 -9.30 -18.05 4.19
C LYS A 20 -8.94 -17.76 2.72
N GLU A 21 -8.54 -16.53 2.41
CA GLU A 21 -8.14 -16.08 1.09
C GLU A 21 -6.65 -15.69 1.03
N MET A 22 -5.88 -15.92 2.11
CA MET A 22 -4.47 -15.51 2.20
C MET A 22 -4.25 -14.01 1.87
N ARG A 23 -5.26 -13.20 2.20
CA ARG A 23 -5.40 -11.82 1.70
C ARG A 23 -5.49 -10.82 2.82
N ILE A 24 -4.75 -9.72 2.69
CA ILE A 24 -4.98 -8.50 3.46
C ILE A 24 -5.73 -7.50 2.57
N HIS A 25 -6.94 -7.11 2.98
CA HIS A 25 -7.74 -6.15 2.25
C HIS A 25 -7.66 -4.76 2.87
N VAL A 26 -7.11 -3.80 2.14
CA VAL A 26 -7.00 -2.40 2.53
C VAL A 26 -8.36 -1.71 2.39
N ARG A 27 -8.86 -1.18 3.51
CA ARG A 27 -10.14 -0.45 3.63
C ARG A 27 -9.96 1.06 3.48
N LEU A 28 -8.83 1.59 3.92
CA LEU A 28 -8.46 3.00 3.80
C LEU A 28 -6.98 3.11 3.47
N LEU A 29 -6.65 3.98 2.51
CA LEU A 29 -5.29 4.34 2.18
C LEU A 29 -5.27 5.82 1.82
N THR A 30 -4.63 6.65 2.64
CA THR A 30 -4.67 8.10 2.48
C THR A 30 -3.40 8.77 2.99
N ALA A 31 -3.05 9.89 2.35
CA ALA A 31 -2.03 10.82 2.80
C ALA A 31 -2.71 12.11 3.29
N SER A 32 -2.03 12.88 4.14
CA SER A 32 -2.50 14.20 4.56
C SER A 32 -2.68 15.12 3.35
N ILE A 33 -3.56 16.12 3.46
CA ILE A 33 -3.98 16.95 2.32
C ILE A 33 -2.82 17.71 1.67
N GLU A 34 -1.81 18.08 2.45
CA GLU A 34 -0.59 18.77 2.01
C GLU A 34 0.35 17.86 1.22
N ASN A 35 0.10 16.55 1.24
CA ASN A 35 0.95 15.53 0.61
C ASN A 35 0.26 14.78 -0.53
N VAL A 36 -0.78 15.39 -1.12
CA VAL A 36 -1.52 14.86 -2.26
C VAL A 36 -1.26 15.72 -3.50
N GLY A 37 -1.16 15.07 -4.67
CA GLY A 37 -1.01 15.75 -5.95
C GLY A 37 0.41 16.22 -6.25
N ALA A 38 0.53 17.16 -7.20
CA ALA A 38 1.83 17.62 -7.70
C ALA A 38 2.60 18.50 -6.70
N ALA A 39 1.88 19.22 -5.83
CA ALA A 39 2.46 20.16 -4.86
C ALA A 39 2.74 19.54 -3.48
N LYS A 40 2.87 18.21 -3.40
CA LYS A 40 3.10 17.48 -2.15
C LYS A 40 4.41 17.90 -1.46
N ILE A 41 4.36 18.05 -0.13
CA ILE A 41 5.57 18.34 0.69
C ILE A 41 6.46 17.10 0.79
N TYR A 42 5.85 15.94 1.00
CA TYR A 42 6.50 14.64 1.12
C TYR A 42 5.93 13.67 0.07
N ASP A 43 6.83 12.96 -0.62
CA ASP A 43 6.45 11.86 -1.51
C ASP A 43 6.46 10.51 -0.75
N ARG A 44 6.03 9.45 -1.44
CA ARG A 44 6.18 8.04 -1.06
C ARG A 44 5.40 7.59 0.17
N ILE A 45 4.59 8.45 0.79
CA ILE A 45 3.71 8.11 1.93
C ILE A 45 2.87 6.86 1.64
N ILE A 46 2.17 6.85 0.50
CA ILE A 46 1.30 5.72 0.11
C ILE A 46 2.11 4.44 -0.13
N GLY A 47 3.27 4.54 -0.78
CA GLY A 47 4.16 3.40 -1.00
C GLY A 47 4.69 2.80 0.31
N ASN A 48 5.10 3.64 1.27
CA ASN A 48 5.54 3.19 2.59
C ASN A 48 4.40 2.52 3.39
N LEU A 49 3.18 3.07 3.32
CA LEU A 49 2.01 2.47 3.95
C LEU A 49 1.65 1.12 3.33
N LEU A 50 1.69 1.00 2.00
CA LEU A 50 1.49 -0.27 1.31
C LEU A 50 2.58 -1.28 1.66
N THR A 51 3.84 -0.84 1.72
CA THR A 51 4.99 -1.68 2.09
C THR A 51 4.88 -2.24 3.50
N TYR A 52 4.38 -1.44 4.45
CA TYR A 52 4.06 -1.93 5.79
C TYR A 52 3.05 -3.09 5.75
N VAL A 53 1.97 -2.95 4.98
CA VAL A 53 0.97 -4.03 4.83
C VAL A 53 1.52 -5.22 4.04
N ALA A 54 2.40 -4.98 3.08
CA ALA A 54 3.05 -6.02 2.30
C ALA A 54 3.90 -6.94 3.18
N LYS A 55 4.71 -6.36 4.06
CA LYS A 55 5.49 -7.12 5.04
C LYS A 55 4.59 -7.93 5.98
N LEU A 56 3.44 -7.40 6.38
CA LEU A 56 2.46 -8.14 7.17
C LEU A 56 1.85 -9.32 6.37
N ALA A 57 1.52 -9.11 5.10
CA ALA A 57 0.97 -10.15 4.24
C ALA A 57 1.98 -11.30 4.02
N VAL A 58 3.24 -10.98 3.73
CA VAL A 58 4.33 -11.97 3.60
C VAL A 58 4.53 -12.72 4.92
N ARG A 59 4.56 -12.02 6.05
CA ARG A 59 4.70 -12.65 7.37
C ARG A 59 3.55 -13.62 7.66
N ASP A 60 2.31 -13.24 7.32
CA ASP A 60 1.11 -14.00 7.69
C ASP A 60 0.82 -15.15 6.70
N PHE A 61 1.18 -15.01 5.42
CA PHE A 61 0.77 -15.92 4.34
C PHE A 61 1.90 -16.43 3.45
N GLY A 62 3.14 -15.99 3.65
CA GLY A 62 4.32 -16.46 2.92
C GLY A 62 4.22 -16.20 1.42
N GLU A 63 4.54 -17.22 0.62
CA GLU A 63 4.49 -17.17 -0.85
C GLU A 63 3.08 -16.92 -1.42
N TRP A 64 2.04 -17.14 -0.62
CA TRP A 64 0.63 -16.95 -1.01
C TRP A 64 0.08 -15.57 -0.64
N ALA A 65 0.95 -14.66 -0.18
CA ALA A 65 0.55 -13.34 0.25
C ALA A 65 -0.17 -12.55 -0.86
N CYS A 66 -1.36 -12.05 -0.53
CA CYS A 66 -2.12 -11.14 -1.38
C CYS A 66 -2.48 -9.87 -0.59
N ILE A 67 -2.31 -8.71 -1.22
CA ILE A 67 -2.84 -7.43 -0.73
C ILE A 67 -3.86 -6.97 -1.75
N SER A 68 -5.04 -6.51 -1.32
CA SER A 68 -5.98 -5.89 -2.25
C SER A 68 -6.64 -4.65 -1.71
N LEU A 69 -7.10 -3.79 -2.62
CA LEU A 69 -7.88 -2.59 -2.30
C LEU A 69 -8.98 -2.38 -3.32
N ARG A 70 -10.03 -1.64 -2.94
CA ARG A 70 -11.03 -1.15 -3.89
C ARG A 70 -10.67 0.27 -4.29
N PRO A 71 -10.26 0.55 -5.54
CA PRO A 71 -9.90 1.89 -5.93
C PRO A 71 -11.14 2.77 -6.10
N LYS A 72 -10.97 4.08 -5.93
CA LYS A 72 -11.90 5.04 -6.56
C LYS A 72 -11.57 5.07 -8.05
N THR A 73 -12.58 5.13 -8.90
CA THR A 73 -12.44 4.98 -10.37
C THR A 73 -11.33 5.83 -10.98
N GLN A 74 -11.20 7.09 -10.54
CA GLN A 74 -10.22 8.04 -11.07
C GLN A 74 -8.76 7.75 -10.69
N ILE A 75 -8.51 6.97 -9.62
CA ILE A 75 -7.16 6.70 -9.11
C ILE A 75 -6.72 5.26 -9.35
N ALA A 76 -7.56 4.42 -9.97
CA ALA A 76 -7.22 3.03 -10.25
C ALA A 76 -5.96 2.93 -11.12
N GLN A 77 -5.91 3.70 -12.21
CA GLN A 77 -4.76 3.71 -13.12
C GLN A 77 -3.47 4.13 -12.42
N HIS A 78 -3.55 5.11 -11.51
CA HIS A 78 -2.40 5.52 -10.71
C HIS A 78 -1.83 4.36 -9.89
N TYR A 79 -2.68 3.52 -9.30
CA TYR A 79 -2.22 2.37 -8.52
C TYR A 79 -1.57 1.29 -9.40
N ILE A 80 -2.14 1.04 -10.57
CA ILE A 80 -1.61 0.09 -11.55
C ILE A 80 -0.23 0.56 -12.02
N ASP A 81 -0.11 1.80 -12.48
CA ASP A 81 1.12 2.30 -13.08
C ASP A 81 2.25 2.43 -12.05
N LYS A 82 1.93 2.99 -10.87
CA LYS A 82 2.91 3.35 -9.84
C LYS A 82 3.30 2.19 -8.92
N TYR A 83 2.35 1.35 -8.55
CA TYR A 83 2.59 0.25 -7.59
C TYR A 83 2.43 -1.13 -8.21
N LYS A 84 2.24 -1.22 -9.53
CA LYS A 84 2.14 -2.50 -10.27
C LYS A 84 0.98 -3.38 -9.81
N MET A 85 -0.11 -2.75 -9.36
CA MET A 85 -1.30 -3.50 -8.96
C MET A 85 -2.02 -4.09 -10.19
N ASN A 86 -2.50 -5.32 -10.03
CA ASN A 86 -3.28 -6.05 -11.02
C ASN A 86 -4.78 -5.84 -10.81
N ILE A 87 -5.56 -5.84 -11.89
CA ILE A 87 -7.03 -5.76 -11.81
C ILE A 87 -7.59 -7.15 -11.48
N THR A 88 -8.32 -7.24 -10.37
CA THR A 88 -8.87 -8.51 -9.88
C THR A 88 -10.34 -8.29 -9.52
N GLY A 89 -11.20 -8.50 -10.52
CA GLY A 89 -12.62 -8.19 -10.44
C GLY A 89 -12.86 -6.70 -10.16
N MET A 90 -13.50 -6.40 -9.02
CA MET A 90 -13.79 -5.02 -8.59
C MET A 90 -12.67 -4.40 -7.74
N THR A 91 -11.56 -5.12 -7.54
CA THR A 91 -10.43 -4.71 -6.72
C THR A 91 -9.14 -4.62 -7.52
N LEU A 92 -8.15 -3.96 -6.93
CA LEU A 92 -6.76 -4.06 -7.35
C LEU A 92 -6.00 -4.93 -6.35
N SER A 93 -5.06 -5.75 -6.80
CA SER A 93 -4.23 -6.59 -5.92
C SER A 93 -2.74 -6.54 -6.25
N LEU A 94 -1.94 -6.86 -5.23
CA LEU A 94 -0.54 -7.25 -5.35
C LEU A 94 -0.40 -8.66 -4.80
N GLU A 95 0.36 -9.48 -5.51
CA GLU A 95 0.71 -10.85 -5.14
C GLU A 95 2.24 -10.98 -5.23
N ILE A 96 2.79 -12.16 -5.01
CA ILE A 96 4.19 -12.43 -5.34
C ILE A 96 4.28 -12.55 -6.89
N PRO A 97 5.19 -11.85 -7.59
CA PRO A 97 6.37 -11.16 -7.06
C PRO A 97 6.22 -9.66 -6.78
N GLU A 98 5.15 -9.00 -7.18
CA GLU A 98 5.03 -7.52 -7.10
C GLU A 98 5.12 -7.00 -5.66
N ILE A 99 4.68 -7.79 -4.68
CA ILE A 99 4.87 -7.52 -3.25
C ILE A 99 6.35 -7.37 -2.89
N PHE A 100 7.22 -8.24 -3.42
CA PHE A 100 8.66 -8.17 -3.17
C PHE A 100 9.27 -6.96 -3.86
N GLU A 101 8.89 -6.66 -5.09
CA GLU A 101 9.34 -5.45 -5.79
C GLU A 101 8.96 -4.17 -5.00
N LEU A 102 7.75 -4.15 -4.42
CA LEU A 102 7.31 -3.04 -3.58
C LEU A 102 8.16 -2.93 -2.31
N ILE A 103 8.38 -4.04 -1.59
CA ILE A 103 9.21 -4.06 -0.38
C ILE A 103 10.63 -3.62 -0.71
N GLU A 104 11.24 -4.20 -1.74
CA GLU A 104 12.58 -3.85 -2.19
C GLU A 104 12.67 -2.37 -2.53
N PHE A 105 11.66 -1.76 -3.17
CA PHE A 105 11.75 -0.35 -3.55
C PHE A 105 11.64 0.63 -2.36
N TYR A 106 10.79 0.32 -1.37
CA TYR A 106 10.41 1.26 -0.30
C TYR A 106 11.04 0.95 1.06
N ASP A 107 11.46 -0.29 1.32
CA ASP A 107 12.02 -0.72 2.61
C ASP A 107 13.55 -0.62 2.65
N HIS A 108 14.05 0.59 2.48
CA HIS A 108 15.47 0.90 2.61
C HIS A 108 15.71 1.70 3.88
N ASP A 109 16.73 1.29 4.64
CA ASP A 109 17.27 2.10 5.72
C ASP A 109 17.92 3.37 5.11
N ASN A 110 17.44 4.54 5.55
CA ASN A 110 18.19 5.79 5.48
C ASN A 110 18.72 6.12 6.88
#